data_AF-A0A1E4SI96-F1
#
_entry.id   AF-A0A1E4SI96-F1
#
_cell.length_a   1.000
_cell.length_b   1.000
_cell.length_c   1.000
_cell.angle_alpha   90.00
_cell.angle_beta   90.00
_cell.angle_gamma   90.00
#
_symmetry.space_group_name_H-M   'P 1'
#
loop_
_entity.id
_entity.type
_entity.pdbx_description
1 polymer ?
#
loop_
_entity_poly.entity_id
_entity_poly.type
_entity_poly.pdbx_seq_one_letter_code
_entity_poly.pdbx_strand_id
1 'polypeptide(L)'
;MSFTFHTTSDPAKIRQVYAVCGTEWGSEIFTPDEFGDAELVRHKYTLDQGSPVQVFYLEDQHGKIVASTALTQSKGFYKDADRSHAISSIPDPALFGVKNVHFLVIGYVFTLKEHRGNGLATLLVGKAIEHTENAIISQKIAESDPAKNDSFKNMVTSDGQVDRQLANYYLGKQYFWVLYSAVGNYYEKFGFKGYPLDFYKVPLSVAGPDQERLIEQLLHLNNAPTQETVGKKLRLLHGSNPADQELIQYILQGKELEIMTELNKLITHSELQGDRRSSSSLANLSDMLYSRRGSSATGLSGITEDVGHSAPRRQSSMVTSTIPKVSIKPSYAHYRGHHLVSMIAAEKLPHKEASTKWFDVNGAIFTNELQHKSYYILWHTLMGKTFFVLGMGELSFEPVGVLGGPAAGGRRRGSSFTGLNELGGHNFQDLDILLSVACHVARQRHTRHDSVVVSTNDLPSHIPGPVLHDYFLNYLPKNFENVHEPGAEADPKSKVEFITDAPTKLLVLPMLKKFGSNSPEFDLDWNTNSMLSWG
;
A
#
# COMPACT_ATOMS: atom_id res chain seq x y z
N MET A 1 -3.45 41.40 -0.61
CA MET A 1 -3.66 40.57 -1.82
C MET A 1 -4.94 39.79 -1.62
N SER A 2 -5.91 39.93 -2.52
CA SER A 2 -7.18 39.19 -2.45
C SER A 2 -7.08 37.93 -3.31
N PHE A 3 -7.18 36.76 -2.70
CA PHE A 3 -7.19 35.48 -3.40
C PHE A 3 -8.60 34.90 -3.43
N THR A 4 -9.05 34.47 -4.59
CA THR A 4 -10.39 33.90 -4.78
C THR A 4 -10.32 32.37 -4.84
N PHE A 5 -11.20 31.71 -4.09
CA PHE A 5 -11.30 30.24 -4.06
C PHE A 5 -12.31 29.78 -5.11
N HIS A 6 -11.90 28.80 -5.91
CA HIS A 6 -12.70 28.27 -6.99
C HIS A 6 -12.70 26.74 -7.01
N THR A 7 -13.79 26.19 -7.53
CA THR A 7 -13.97 24.79 -7.88
C THR A 7 -14.17 24.68 -9.38
N THR A 8 -13.61 23.66 -10.03
CA THR A 8 -13.83 23.47 -11.47
C THR A 8 -14.04 22.02 -11.85
N SER A 9 -14.86 21.84 -12.89
CA SER A 9 -15.01 20.59 -13.65
C SER A 9 -14.61 20.77 -15.12
N ASP A 10 -14.13 21.96 -15.51
CA ASP A 10 -13.70 22.26 -16.87
C ASP A 10 -12.32 21.64 -17.15
N PRO A 11 -12.19 20.73 -18.13
CA PRO A 11 -10.92 20.09 -18.48
C PRO A 11 -9.77 21.06 -18.76
N ALA A 12 -10.05 22.22 -19.36
CA ALA A 12 -9.02 23.20 -19.69
C ALA A 12 -8.41 23.83 -18.43
N LYS A 13 -9.25 24.18 -17.46
CA LYS A 13 -8.80 24.68 -16.15
C LYS A 13 -8.14 23.59 -15.32
N ILE A 14 -8.65 22.36 -15.35
CA ILE A 14 -8.04 21.21 -14.65
C ILE A 14 -6.61 20.96 -15.16
N ARG A 15 -6.39 21.03 -16.47
CA ARG A 15 -5.05 20.96 -17.06
C ARG A 15 -4.11 22.01 -16.47
N GLN A 16 -4.57 23.27 -16.39
CA GLN A 16 -3.76 24.37 -15.83
C GLN A 16 -3.41 24.13 -14.36
N VAL A 17 -4.36 23.62 -13.56
CA VAL A 17 -4.13 23.25 -12.16
C VAL A 17 -3.04 22.17 -12.04
N TYR A 18 -3.10 21.11 -12.84
CA TYR A 18 -2.07 20.07 -12.81
C TYR A 18 -0.72 20.57 -13.36
N ALA A 19 -0.73 21.44 -14.38
CA ALA A 19 0.49 22.03 -14.93
C ALA A 19 1.27 22.84 -13.89
N VAL A 20 0.57 23.54 -12.98
CA VAL A 20 1.20 24.23 -11.85
C VAL A 20 2.00 23.25 -10.97
N CYS A 21 1.47 22.05 -10.72
CA CYS A 21 2.18 21.00 -9.97
C CYS A 21 3.39 20.45 -10.74
N GLY A 22 3.27 20.38 -12.07
CA GLY A 22 4.32 19.93 -12.97
C GLY A 22 5.62 20.74 -12.91
N THR A 23 5.57 21.98 -12.40
CA THR A 23 6.76 22.83 -12.21
C THR A 23 7.82 22.23 -11.29
N GLU A 24 7.42 21.38 -10.32
CA GLU A 24 8.36 20.67 -9.44
C GLU A 24 8.23 19.14 -9.53
N TRP A 25 7.03 18.63 -9.86
CA TRP A 25 6.74 17.20 -9.87
C TRP A 25 6.90 16.55 -11.26
N GLY A 26 6.97 17.34 -12.34
CA GLY A 26 7.11 16.85 -13.72
C GLY A 26 8.40 16.09 -14.01
N SER A 27 9.38 16.11 -13.08
CA SER A 27 10.73 15.56 -13.25
C SER A 27 11.48 16.17 -14.46
N GLU A 28 12.65 15.64 -14.83
CA GLU A 28 13.35 16.05 -16.06
C GLU A 28 12.62 15.56 -17.34
N ILE A 29 11.56 14.76 -17.19
CA ILE A 29 10.87 14.07 -18.28
C ILE A 29 9.77 14.95 -18.90
N PHE A 30 9.04 15.73 -18.09
CA PHE A 30 7.90 16.52 -18.55
C PHE A 30 8.14 18.02 -18.42
N THR A 31 7.72 18.78 -19.43
CA THR A 31 7.40 20.19 -19.22
C THR A 31 6.13 20.33 -18.36
N PRO A 32 5.91 21.47 -17.67
CA PRO A 32 4.71 21.67 -16.84
C PRO A 32 3.40 21.40 -17.59
N ASP A 33 3.29 21.86 -18.84
CA ASP A 33 2.07 21.66 -19.65
C ASP A 33 1.86 20.20 -20.04
N GLU A 34 2.93 19.46 -20.36
CA GLU A 34 2.85 18.04 -20.67
C GLU A 34 2.49 17.20 -19.45
N PHE A 35 2.99 17.59 -18.26
CA PHE A 35 2.57 16.99 -17.00
C PHE A 35 1.06 17.23 -16.77
N GLY A 36 0.59 18.45 -17.04
CA GLY A 36 -0.84 18.78 -16.97
C GLY A 36 -1.70 17.94 -17.92
N ASP A 37 -1.21 17.69 -19.14
CA ASP A 37 -1.89 16.82 -20.13
C ASP A 37 -1.92 15.35 -19.68
N ALA A 38 -0.81 14.82 -19.18
CA ALA A 38 -0.73 13.44 -18.69
C ALA A 38 -1.66 13.20 -17.48
N GLU A 39 -1.69 14.14 -16.54
CA GLU A 39 -2.58 14.07 -15.38
C GLU A 39 -4.05 14.27 -15.74
N LEU A 40 -4.35 15.07 -16.77
CA LEU A 40 -5.71 15.18 -17.28
C LEU A 40 -6.23 13.85 -17.85
N VAL A 41 -5.36 13.05 -18.49
CA VAL A 41 -5.71 11.69 -18.96
C VAL A 41 -6.07 10.80 -17.77
N ARG A 42 -5.25 10.80 -16.71
CA ARG A 42 -5.54 10.04 -15.48
C ARG A 42 -6.82 10.52 -14.79
N HIS A 43 -7.04 11.83 -14.76
CA HIS A 43 -8.25 12.44 -14.20
C HIS A 43 -9.52 11.96 -14.92
N LYS A 44 -9.53 12.02 -16.27
CA LYS A 44 -10.65 11.51 -17.07
C LYS A 44 -10.88 10.02 -16.86
N TYR A 45 -9.80 9.23 -16.87
CA TYR A 45 -9.88 7.81 -16.59
C TYR A 45 -10.51 7.52 -15.21
N THR A 46 -10.16 8.30 -14.18
CA THR A 46 -10.73 8.14 -12.83
C THR A 46 -12.23 8.45 -12.79
N LEU A 47 -12.67 9.50 -13.50
CA LEU A 47 -14.09 9.84 -13.65
C LEU A 47 -14.86 8.74 -14.39
N ASP A 48 -14.29 8.20 -15.47
CA ASP A 48 -14.91 7.12 -16.26
C ASP A 48 -15.08 5.82 -15.44
N GLN A 49 -14.20 5.58 -14.47
CA GLN A 49 -14.31 4.47 -13.51
C GLN A 49 -15.33 4.74 -12.39
N GLY A 50 -16.06 5.87 -12.44
CA GLY A 50 -17.11 6.22 -11.49
C GLY A 50 -16.60 6.73 -10.13
N SER A 51 -15.34 7.14 -10.05
CA SER A 51 -14.79 7.76 -8.84
C SER A 51 -14.89 9.28 -8.96
N PRO A 52 -15.59 9.97 -8.04
CA PRO A 52 -15.74 11.41 -8.12
C PRO A 52 -14.39 12.09 -7.88
N VAL A 53 -14.07 13.06 -8.74
CA VAL A 53 -12.88 13.90 -8.63
C VAL A 53 -13.32 15.35 -8.55
N GLN A 54 -12.78 16.10 -7.58
CA GLN A 54 -13.02 17.52 -7.43
C GLN A 54 -11.69 18.27 -7.42
N VAL A 55 -11.62 19.36 -8.18
CA VAL A 55 -10.40 20.18 -8.27
C VAL A 55 -10.68 21.55 -7.68
N PHE A 56 -9.81 21.97 -6.77
CA PHE A 56 -9.87 23.25 -6.07
C PHE A 56 -8.61 24.05 -6.34
N TYR A 57 -8.76 25.36 -6.50
CA TYR A 57 -7.62 26.24 -6.71
C TYR A 57 -7.86 27.66 -6.19
N LEU A 58 -6.77 28.39 -6.00
CA LEU A 58 -6.77 29.82 -5.70
C LEU A 58 -6.26 30.61 -6.91
N GLU A 59 -6.99 31.66 -7.29
CA GLU A 59 -6.55 32.64 -8.28
C GLU A 59 -6.11 33.94 -7.60
N ASP A 60 -5.04 34.54 -8.12
CA ASP A 60 -4.64 35.91 -7.80
C ASP A 60 -5.48 36.94 -8.58
N GLN A 61 -5.33 38.22 -8.25
CA GLN A 61 -6.02 39.35 -8.88
C GLN A 61 -5.81 39.44 -10.40
N HIS A 62 -4.74 38.82 -10.91
CA HIS A 62 -4.43 38.71 -12.34
C HIS A 62 -5.01 37.47 -13.03
N GLY A 63 -5.80 36.64 -12.33
CA GLY A 63 -6.37 35.39 -12.87
C GLY A 63 -5.37 34.24 -12.99
N LYS A 64 -4.18 34.37 -12.41
CA LYS A 64 -3.16 33.31 -12.36
C LYS A 64 -3.47 32.34 -11.22
N ILE A 65 -3.42 31.04 -11.50
CA ILE A 65 -3.56 29.99 -10.48
C ILE A 65 -2.31 29.96 -9.62
N VAL A 66 -2.46 30.20 -8.31
CA VAL A 66 -1.33 30.30 -7.36
C VAL A 66 -1.22 29.10 -6.42
N ALA A 67 -2.33 28.41 -6.16
CA ALA A 67 -2.36 27.19 -5.36
C ALA A 67 -3.42 26.23 -5.88
N SER A 68 -3.16 24.94 -5.75
CA SER A 68 -4.01 23.86 -6.26
C SER A 68 -4.14 22.71 -5.26
N THR A 69 -5.25 21.97 -5.34
CA THR A 69 -5.42 20.66 -4.74
C THR A 69 -6.48 19.87 -5.52
N ALA A 70 -6.31 18.55 -5.59
CA ALA A 70 -7.29 17.65 -6.16
C ALA A 70 -7.76 16.69 -5.07
N LEU A 71 -9.06 16.41 -5.07
CA LEU A 71 -9.71 15.44 -4.20
C LEU A 71 -10.20 14.28 -5.05
N THR A 72 -9.79 13.07 -4.69
CA THR A 72 -10.35 11.83 -5.23
C THR A 72 -11.02 11.04 -4.11
N GLN A 73 -11.90 10.11 -4.48
CA GLN A 73 -12.51 9.19 -3.52
C GLN A 73 -12.07 7.75 -3.78
N SER A 74 -11.64 7.06 -2.73
CA SER A 74 -11.29 5.65 -2.75
C SER A 74 -12.20 4.85 -1.82
N LYS A 75 -12.42 3.58 -2.13
CA LYS A 75 -13.16 2.68 -1.24
C LYS A 75 -12.20 2.08 -0.21
N GLY A 76 -12.73 1.66 0.92
CA GLY A 76 -11.96 0.91 1.90
C GLY A 76 -12.82 0.23 2.93
N PHE A 77 -12.17 -0.21 3.99
CA PHE A 77 -12.69 -1.08 5.02
C PHE A 77 -12.58 -0.41 6.38
N TYR A 78 -13.61 -0.55 7.21
CA TYR A 78 -13.66 -0.10 8.58
C TYR A 78 -14.13 -1.24 9.47
N LYS A 79 -13.43 -1.43 10.59
CA LYS A 79 -13.82 -2.35 11.65
C LYS A 79 -13.92 -1.56 12.95
N ASP A 80 -15.12 -1.56 13.56
CA ASP A 80 -15.32 -0.93 14.86
C ASP A 80 -14.61 -1.74 15.96
N ALA A 81 -14.19 -1.07 17.03
CA ALA A 81 -13.57 -1.74 18.17
C ALA A 81 -14.60 -2.58 18.94
N ASP A 82 -14.23 -3.79 19.32
CA ASP A 82 -15.09 -4.60 20.18
C ASP A 82 -14.99 -4.09 21.63
N ARG A 83 -16.11 -3.63 22.18
CA ARG A 83 -16.19 -3.18 23.58
C ARG A 83 -16.49 -4.37 24.48
N SER A 84 -15.59 -5.35 24.48
CA SER A 84 -15.67 -6.60 25.25
C SER A 84 -15.71 -6.43 26.78
N HIS A 85 -15.53 -5.21 27.30
CA HIS A 85 -15.67 -4.88 28.73
C HIS A 85 -17.08 -4.44 29.14
N ALA A 86 -18.02 -4.28 28.22
CA ALA A 86 -19.43 -4.11 28.58
C ALA A 86 -19.99 -5.48 28.97
N ILE A 87 -20.39 -5.64 30.24
CA ILE A 87 -21.06 -6.82 30.83
C ILE A 87 -22.49 -7.04 30.21
N SER A 88 -22.72 -6.55 29.01
CA SER A 88 -23.97 -6.70 28.25
C SER A 88 -23.83 -7.90 27.33
N SER A 89 -24.48 -9.00 27.68
CA SER A 89 -24.48 -10.29 26.99
C SER A 89 -25.17 -10.30 25.62
N ILE A 90 -25.30 -9.14 24.96
CA ILE A 90 -25.92 -9.02 23.64
C ILE A 90 -24.82 -8.61 22.65
N PRO A 91 -24.37 -9.52 21.77
CA PRO A 91 -23.48 -9.16 20.68
C PRO A 91 -24.20 -8.14 19.81
N ASP A 92 -23.66 -6.92 19.71
CA ASP A 92 -24.19 -5.90 18.80
C ASP A 92 -23.96 -6.36 17.35
N PRO A 93 -25.02 -6.64 16.56
CA PRO A 93 -24.88 -7.05 15.16
C PRO A 93 -24.12 -6.00 14.33
N ALA A 94 -24.14 -4.73 14.75
CA ALA A 94 -23.41 -3.65 14.09
C ALA A 94 -21.88 -3.74 14.29
N LEU A 95 -21.40 -4.55 15.24
CA LEU A 95 -19.98 -4.86 15.43
C LEU A 95 -19.54 -6.08 14.60
N PHE A 96 -20.46 -6.81 13.98
CA PHE A 96 -20.14 -8.00 13.18
C PHE A 96 -19.66 -7.61 11.78
N GLY A 97 -18.58 -8.25 11.33
CA GLY A 97 -18.01 -8.05 9.99
C GLY A 97 -17.24 -6.72 9.80
N VAL A 98 -16.73 -6.54 8.58
CA VAL A 98 -16.01 -5.35 8.12
C VAL A 98 -16.97 -4.50 7.29
N LYS A 99 -17.03 -3.19 7.56
CA LYS A 99 -17.89 -2.24 6.85
C LYS A 99 -17.14 -1.58 5.70
N ASN A 100 -17.82 -1.33 4.60
CA ASN A 100 -17.27 -0.51 3.51
C ASN A 100 -17.34 0.97 3.88
N VAL A 101 -16.25 1.68 3.63
CA VAL A 101 -16.11 3.12 3.88
C VAL A 101 -15.49 3.83 2.69
N HIS A 102 -15.56 5.16 2.71
CA HIS A 102 -15.00 6.03 1.69
C HIS A 102 -13.82 6.81 2.25
N PHE A 103 -12.72 6.79 1.52
CA PHE A 103 -11.55 7.59 1.77
C PHE A 103 -11.57 8.81 0.85
N LEU A 104 -11.44 9.99 1.46
CA LEU A 104 -11.34 11.28 0.80
C LEU A 104 -9.84 11.59 0.66
N VAL A 105 -9.29 11.32 -0.51
CA VAL A 105 -7.85 11.40 -0.79
C VAL A 105 -7.50 12.79 -1.31
N ILE A 106 -6.76 13.57 -0.52
CA ILE A 106 -6.25 14.87 -0.93
C ILE A 106 -4.88 14.68 -1.59
N GLY A 107 -4.79 15.04 -2.87
CA GLY A 107 -3.57 15.06 -3.65
C GLY A 107 -3.29 16.44 -4.24
N TYR A 108 -2.16 16.56 -4.94
CA TYR A 108 -1.78 17.74 -5.73
C TYR A 108 -1.83 19.06 -4.97
N VAL A 109 -1.55 19.02 -3.65
CA VAL A 109 -1.46 20.22 -2.82
C VAL A 109 -0.18 20.96 -3.20
N PHE A 110 -0.32 22.02 -3.98
CA PHE A 110 0.80 22.78 -4.48
C PHE A 110 0.59 24.28 -4.32
N THR A 111 1.68 25.02 -4.13
CA THR A 111 1.69 26.48 -4.12
C THR A 111 2.93 26.95 -4.85
N LEU A 112 2.73 27.88 -5.80
CA LEU A 112 3.81 28.49 -6.57
C LEU A 112 4.86 29.09 -5.64
N LYS A 113 6.14 28.92 -6.00
CA LYS A 113 7.30 29.32 -5.18
C LYS A 113 7.23 30.78 -4.72
N GLU A 114 6.81 31.68 -5.61
CA GLU A 114 6.67 33.13 -5.37
C GLU A 114 5.66 33.48 -4.27
N HIS A 115 4.68 32.61 -4.02
CA HIS A 115 3.59 32.85 -3.07
C HIS A 115 3.68 31.98 -1.80
N ARG A 116 4.79 31.23 -1.63
CA ARG A 116 5.05 30.45 -0.40
C ARG A 116 5.27 31.40 0.78
N GLY A 117 4.85 30.99 1.97
CA GLY A 117 4.90 31.82 3.18
C GLY A 117 3.64 32.66 3.44
N ASN A 118 2.75 32.83 2.44
CA ASN A 118 1.51 33.60 2.58
C ASN A 118 0.33 32.79 3.16
N GLY A 119 0.57 31.56 3.63
CA GLY A 119 -0.49 30.71 4.20
C GLY A 119 -1.54 30.20 3.19
N LEU A 120 -1.31 30.34 1.88
CA LEU A 120 -2.27 29.95 0.83
C LEU A 120 -2.65 28.48 0.85
N ALA A 121 -1.68 27.59 1.07
CA ALA A 121 -1.95 26.16 1.23
C ALA A 121 -2.91 25.88 2.41
N THR A 122 -2.79 26.66 3.50
CA THR A 122 -3.70 26.55 4.64
C THR A 122 -5.11 27.00 4.29
N LEU A 123 -5.22 28.13 3.60
CA LEU A 123 -6.50 28.64 3.14
C LEU A 123 -7.20 27.66 2.18
N LEU A 124 -6.45 27.11 1.21
CA LEU A 124 -6.97 26.23 0.19
C LEU A 124 -7.43 24.89 0.77
N VAL A 125 -6.57 24.20 1.54
CA VAL A 125 -6.90 22.90 2.13
C VAL A 125 -8.05 23.02 3.13
N GLY A 126 -8.05 24.05 3.97
CA GLY A 126 -9.15 24.31 4.91
C GLY A 126 -10.49 24.51 4.19
N LYS A 127 -10.53 25.36 3.16
CA LYS A 127 -11.75 25.59 2.36
C LYS A 127 -12.19 24.36 1.57
N ALA A 128 -11.24 23.59 1.03
CA ALA A 128 -11.55 22.36 0.31
C ALA A 128 -12.21 21.33 1.23
N ILE A 129 -11.64 21.10 2.43
CA ILE A 129 -12.23 20.20 3.43
C ILE A 129 -13.63 20.68 3.82
N GLU A 130 -13.80 21.96 4.18
CA GLU A 130 -15.10 22.50 4.58
C GLU A 130 -16.15 22.38 3.46
N HIS A 131 -15.78 22.72 2.24
CA HIS A 131 -16.68 22.61 1.09
C HIS A 131 -17.13 21.17 0.85
N THR A 132 -16.20 20.22 0.89
CA THR A 132 -16.49 18.80 0.67
C THR A 132 -17.29 18.19 1.82
N GLU A 133 -16.97 18.48 3.08
CA GLU A 133 -17.74 17.96 4.23
C GLU A 133 -19.19 18.46 4.20
N ASN A 134 -19.39 19.75 3.91
CA ASN A 134 -20.74 20.33 3.76
C ASN A 134 -21.51 19.72 2.57
N ALA A 135 -20.83 19.46 1.45
CA ALA A 135 -21.43 18.81 0.29
C ALA A 135 -21.86 17.37 0.62
N ILE A 136 -21.03 16.58 1.30
CA ILE A 136 -21.37 15.20 1.71
C ILE A 136 -22.55 15.18 2.68
N ILE A 137 -22.56 16.06 3.68
CA ILE A 137 -23.67 16.16 4.64
C ILE A 137 -24.97 16.48 3.90
N SER A 138 -24.93 17.47 3.01
CA SER A 138 -26.10 17.90 2.24
C SER A 138 -26.62 16.80 1.30
N GLN A 139 -25.71 16.08 0.64
CA GLN A 139 -26.04 14.93 -0.20
C GLN A 139 -26.69 13.81 0.61
N LYS A 140 -26.12 13.45 1.77
CA LYS A 140 -26.69 12.39 2.62
C LYS A 140 -28.04 12.75 3.22
N ILE A 141 -28.28 14.02 3.50
CA ILE A 141 -29.61 14.52 3.89
C ILE A 141 -30.61 14.40 2.72
N ALA A 142 -30.18 14.69 1.49
CA ALA A 142 -31.03 14.59 0.30
C ALA A 142 -31.34 13.13 -0.10
N GLU A 143 -30.38 12.22 0.07
CA GLU A 143 -30.55 10.78 -0.18
C GLU A 143 -31.40 10.06 0.88
N SER A 144 -31.64 10.71 2.03
CA SER A 144 -32.39 10.11 3.13
C SER A 144 -33.89 10.08 2.86
N ASP A 145 -34.48 8.89 2.97
CA ASP A 145 -35.92 8.69 2.87
C ASP A 145 -36.65 9.29 4.10
N PRO A 146 -37.46 10.35 3.94
CA PRO A 146 -38.15 10.99 5.05
C PRO A 146 -39.21 10.07 5.71
N ALA A 147 -39.64 9.00 5.05
CA ALA A 147 -40.63 8.06 5.57
C ALA A 147 -40.06 7.10 6.62
N LYS A 148 -38.74 6.97 6.74
CA LYS A 148 -38.08 6.14 7.77
C LYS A 148 -37.71 7.00 8.98
N ASN A 149 -38.21 6.63 10.16
CA ASN A 149 -37.86 7.30 11.41
C ASN A 149 -36.35 7.21 11.70
N ASP A 150 -35.70 6.10 11.32
CA ASP A 150 -34.25 5.91 11.43
C ASP A 150 -33.47 6.45 10.21
N SER A 151 -34.01 7.43 9.49
CA SER A 151 -33.28 8.07 8.40
C SER A 151 -32.21 9.04 8.95
N PHE A 152 -31.07 9.14 8.26
CA PHE A 152 -29.98 10.04 8.66
C PHE A 152 -30.46 11.49 8.81
N LYS A 153 -31.36 11.93 7.92
CA LYS A 153 -32.04 13.23 8.04
C LYS A 153 -32.74 13.38 9.39
N ASN A 154 -33.63 12.46 9.75
CA ASN A 154 -34.41 12.57 10.99
C ASN A 154 -33.55 12.48 12.26
N MET A 155 -32.40 11.78 12.21
CA MET A 155 -31.47 11.73 13.35
C MET A 155 -30.67 13.02 13.52
N VAL A 156 -30.28 13.66 12.42
CA VAL A 156 -29.32 14.78 12.43
C VAL A 156 -30.00 16.15 12.39
N THR A 157 -31.24 16.24 11.91
CA THR A 157 -31.99 17.50 11.96
C THR A 157 -32.90 17.57 13.18
N SER A 158 -32.67 18.56 14.04
CA SER A 158 -33.57 18.94 15.13
C SER A 158 -34.11 20.34 14.84
N ASP A 159 -35.44 20.52 14.89
CA ASP A 159 -36.13 21.81 14.64
C ASP A 159 -35.73 22.52 13.33
N GLY A 160 -35.45 21.74 12.27
CA GLY A 160 -35.08 22.26 10.95
C GLY A 160 -33.62 22.71 10.81
N GLN A 161 -32.82 22.62 11.87
CA GLN A 161 -31.37 22.85 11.83
C GLN A 161 -30.61 21.53 11.82
N VAL A 162 -29.54 21.47 11.02
CA VAL A 162 -28.64 20.32 10.95
C VAL A 162 -27.65 20.38 12.11
N ASP A 163 -27.73 19.42 13.04
CA ASP A 163 -26.69 19.25 14.06
C ASP A 163 -25.43 18.68 13.42
N ARG A 164 -24.46 19.56 13.16
CA ARG A 164 -23.18 19.19 12.57
C ARG A 164 -22.38 18.21 13.43
N GLN A 165 -22.49 18.27 14.76
CA GLN A 165 -21.72 17.39 15.63
C GLN A 165 -22.22 15.94 15.49
N LEU A 166 -23.54 15.77 15.47
CA LEU A 166 -24.15 14.46 15.29
C LEU A 166 -23.95 13.92 13.87
N ALA A 167 -24.04 14.78 12.84
CA ALA A 167 -23.71 14.42 11.46
C ALA A 167 -22.28 13.88 11.35
N ASN A 168 -21.33 14.59 11.96
CA ASN A 168 -19.92 14.23 11.98
C ASN A 168 -19.67 12.93 12.75
N TYR A 169 -20.44 12.64 13.80
CA TYR A 169 -20.33 11.38 14.54
C TYR A 169 -20.68 10.16 13.67
N TYR A 170 -21.80 10.23 12.92
CA TYR A 170 -22.22 9.13 12.03
C TYR A 170 -21.35 9.03 10.78
N LEU A 171 -21.06 10.16 10.12
CA LEU A 171 -20.22 10.20 8.92
C LEU A 171 -18.75 9.90 9.23
N GLY A 172 -18.29 10.17 10.45
CA GLY A 172 -16.96 9.80 10.95
C GLY A 172 -16.71 8.30 11.08
N LYS A 173 -17.72 7.45 10.83
CA LYS A 173 -17.58 5.99 10.67
C LYS A 173 -17.70 5.54 9.20
N GLN A 174 -18.02 6.44 8.28
CA GLN A 174 -18.23 6.16 6.86
C GLN A 174 -17.21 6.84 5.95
N TYR A 175 -16.66 7.99 6.38
CA TYR A 175 -15.72 8.81 5.64
C TYR A 175 -14.46 9.07 6.46
N PHE A 176 -13.31 8.94 5.82
CA PHE A 176 -12.01 9.27 6.39
C PHE A 176 -11.18 10.07 5.40
N TRP A 177 -10.45 11.06 5.89
CA TRP A 177 -9.55 11.87 5.06
C TRP A 177 -8.17 11.23 5.02
N VAL A 178 -7.57 11.10 3.84
CA VAL A 178 -6.22 10.57 3.66
C VAL A 178 -5.41 11.50 2.78
N LEU A 179 -4.13 11.64 3.10
CA LEU A 179 -3.14 12.28 2.22
C LEU A 179 -1.77 11.66 2.43
N TYR A 180 -0.90 11.82 1.43
CA TYR A 180 0.52 11.48 1.54
C TYR A 180 1.31 12.78 1.54
N SER A 181 1.87 13.12 2.70
CA SER A 181 2.59 14.37 2.91
C SER A 181 4.05 14.25 2.49
N ALA A 182 4.46 15.14 1.59
CA ALA A 182 5.86 15.37 1.23
C ALA A 182 6.56 16.42 2.13
N VAL A 183 5.83 17.03 3.05
CA VAL A 183 6.31 18.11 3.94
C VAL A 183 6.20 17.72 5.42
N GLY A 184 6.23 16.40 5.69
CA GLY A 184 6.11 15.85 7.04
C GLY A 184 4.79 16.22 7.72
N ASN A 185 4.86 16.65 8.98
CA ASN A 185 3.71 16.85 9.85
C ASN A 185 2.93 18.16 9.60
N TYR A 186 3.17 18.87 8.50
CA TYR A 186 2.50 20.13 8.16
C TYR A 186 0.96 20.08 8.26
N TYR A 187 0.35 18.93 7.99
CA TYR A 187 -1.10 18.76 7.97
C TYR A 187 -1.73 18.43 9.33
N GLU A 188 -0.95 18.25 10.40
CA GLU A 188 -1.48 18.03 11.76
C GLU A 188 -2.41 19.15 12.21
N LYS A 189 -2.17 20.38 11.76
CA LYS A 189 -3.03 21.55 12.01
C LYS A 189 -4.44 21.46 11.43
N PHE A 190 -4.68 20.55 10.49
CA PHE A 190 -6.04 20.26 9.99
C PHE A 190 -6.63 19.00 10.64
N GLY A 191 -5.98 18.42 11.65
CA GLY A 191 -6.42 17.20 12.32
C GLY A 191 -5.93 15.90 11.69
N PHE A 192 -4.91 15.95 10.84
CA PHE A 192 -4.28 14.74 10.31
C PHE A 192 -3.29 14.16 11.30
N LYS A 193 -3.34 12.84 11.50
CA LYS A 193 -2.39 12.05 12.27
C LYS A 193 -1.46 11.31 11.31
N GLY A 194 -0.15 11.43 11.53
CA GLY A 194 0.86 10.72 10.72
C GLY A 194 0.97 9.23 11.07
N TYR A 195 1.14 8.40 10.04
CA TYR A 195 1.40 6.96 10.16
C TYR A 195 2.70 6.66 9.40
N PRO A 196 3.87 6.81 10.06
CA PRO A 196 5.16 6.59 9.40
C PRO A 196 5.28 5.16 8.88
N LEU A 197 5.95 5.03 7.74
CA LEU A 197 6.26 3.77 7.08
C LEU A 197 7.76 3.57 7.04
N ASP A 198 8.19 2.34 7.27
CA ASP A 198 9.58 1.94 7.16
C ASP A 198 9.84 1.36 5.76
N PHE A 199 11.01 1.65 5.19
CA PHE A 199 11.36 1.22 3.85
C PHE A 199 12.75 0.57 3.79
N TYR A 200 12.89 -0.38 2.88
CA TYR A 200 14.18 -0.87 2.41
C TYR A 200 14.51 -0.21 1.08
N LYS A 201 15.66 0.45 1.00
CA LYS A 201 16.21 1.00 -0.23
C LYS A 201 17.28 0.05 -0.75
N VAL A 202 16.94 -0.68 -1.81
CA VAL A 202 17.79 -1.68 -2.46
C VAL A 202 18.52 -1.03 -3.64
N PRO A 203 19.86 -0.90 -3.61
CA PRO A 203 20.59 -0.29 -4.71
C PRO A 203 20.56 -1.19 -5.95
N LEU A 204 20.54 -0.58 -7.14
CA LEU A 204 20.51 -1.35 -8.40
C LEU A 204 21.75 -2.24 -8.61
N SER A 205 22.83 -2.00 -7.85
CA SER A 205 24.04 -2.82 -7.85
C SER A 205 23.87 -4.20 -7.23
N VAL A 206 22.77 -4.46 -6.51
CA VAL A 206 22.45 -5.80 -5.98
C VAL A 206 22.24 -6.80 -7.11
N ALA A 207 21.62 -6.36 -8.22
CA ALA A 207 21.59 -7.13 -9.45
C ALA A 207 22.96 -7.04 -10.13
N GLY A 208 23.81 -8.03 -9.83
CA GLY A 208 25.10 -8.20 -10.49
C GLY A 208 24.97 -8.75 -11.93
N PRO A 209 26.05 -8.71 -12.71
CA PRO A 209 26.04 -9.15 -14.12
C PRO A 209 25.63 -10.62 -14.29
N ASP A 210 25.95 -11.48 -13.33
CA ASP A 210 25.58 -12.90 -13.39
C ASP A 210 24.08 -13.14 -13.11
N GLN A 211 23.46 -12.33 -12.25
CA GLN A 211 22.02 -12.35 -12.04
C GLN A 211 21.26 -11.81 -13.24
N GLU A 212 21.78 -10.77 -13.90
CA GLU A 212 21.21 -10.27 -15.14
C GLU A 212 21.27 -11.31 -16.25
N ARG A 213 22.40 -12.01 -16.41
CA ARG A 213 22.51 -13.13 -17.35
C ARG A 213 21.50 -14.23 -17.01
N LEU A 214 21.32 -14.57 -15.74
CA LEU A 214 20.32 -15.56 -15.32
C LEU A 214 18.89 -15.08 -15.63
N ILE A 215 18.56 -13.81 -15.39
CA ILE A 215 17.25 -13.23 -15.70
C ILE A 215 17.01 -13.23 -17.21
N GLU A 216 17.98 -12.79 -18.01
CA GLU A 216 17.90 -12.82 -19.46
C GLU A 216 17.71 -14.25 -19.97
N GLN A 217 18.44 -15.22 -19.41
CA GLN A 217 18.23 -16.64 -19.71
C GLN A 217 16.80 -17.08 -19.36
N LEU A 218 16.29 -16.75 -18.17
CA LEU A 218 14.93 -17.08 -17.73
C LEU A 218 13.83 -16.41 -18.58
N LEU A 219 14.08 -15.21 -19.11
CA LEU A 219 13.18 -14.52 -20.04
C LEU A 219 13.21 -15.13 -21.45
N HIS A 220 14.38 -15.60 -21.90
CA HIS A 220 14.57 -16.22 -23.22
C HIS A 220 14.24 -17.73 -23.26
N LEU A 221 14.16 -18.39 -22.10
CA LEU A 221 13.85 -19.81 -21.90
C LEU A 221 12.48 -20.25 -22.44
N ASN A 222 11.59 -19.30 -22.79
CA ASN A 222 10.40 -19.60 -23.58
C ASN A 222 10.70 -20.15 -24.99
N ASN A 223 11.94 -20.05 -25.48
CA ASN A 223 12.34 -20.49 -26.82
C ASN A 223 13.24 -21.74 -26.85
N ALA A 224 13.94 -22.11 -25.77
CA ALA A 224 14.69 -23.37 -25.67
C ALA A 224 15.09 -23.69 -24.21
N PRO A 225 14.74 -24.88 -23.66
CA PRO A 225 15.15 -25.28 -22.32
C PRO A 225 16.63 -25.71 -22.26
N THR A 226 17.46 -24.96 -21.53
CA THR A 226 18.77 -25.41 -21.05
C THR A 226 18.61 -26.36 -19.84
N GLN A 227 19.52 -27.33 -19.68
CA GLN A 227 19.43 -28.39 -18.67
C GLN A 227 19.49 -27.91 -17.20
N GLU A 228 19.88 -26.65 -16.95
CA GLU A 228 20.08 -26.11 -15.58
C GLU A 228 18.82 -25.47 -14.95
N THR A 229 17.76 -25.22 -15.73
CA THR A 229 16.57 -24.47 -15.29
C THR A 229 15.27 -25.28 -15.34
N VAL A 230 15.37 -26.60 -15.09
CA VAL A 230 14.19 -27.48 -15.09
C VAL A 230 13.21 -27.04 -14.00
N GLY A 231 12.03 -26.57 -14.41
CA GLY A 231 10.89 -26.27 -13.53
C GLY A 231 10.84 -24.85 -12.95
N LYS A 232 11.70 -23.92 -13.36
CA LYS A 232 11.63 -22.50 -12.96
C LYS A 232 11.19 -21.63 -14.14
N LYS A 233 10.10 -20.88 -13.99
CA LYS A 233 9.53 -20.01 -15.04
C LYS A 233 9.37 -18.59 -14.54
N LEU A 234 9.85 -17.62 -15.31
CA LEU A 234 9.65 -16.20 -15.05
C LEU A 234 8.71 -15.62 -16.12
N ARG A 235 7.59 -15.04 -15.70
CA ARG A 235 6.64 -14.34 -16.56
C ARG A 235 6.58 -12.87 -16.17
N LEU A 236 6.85 -11.98 -17.13
CA LEU A 236 6.61 -10.55 -16.98
C LEU A 236 5.12 -10.25 -17.22
N LEU A 237 4.57 -9.32 -16.44
CA LEU A 237 3.18 -8.91 -16.53
C LEU A 237 3.08 -7.62 -17.33
N HIS A 238 2.54 -7.70 -18.53
CA HIS A 238 2.41 -6.57 -19.44
C HIS A 238 1.07 -5.84 -19.25
N GLY A 239 1.11 -4.52 -19.14
CA GLY A 239 -0.07 -3.65 -19.08
C GLY A 239 -0.89 -3.68 -20.36
N SER A 240 -0.28 -3.98 -21.50
CA SER A 240 -0.94 -4.10 -22.80
C SER A 240 -1.71 -5.43 -22.99
N ASN A 241 -1.36 -6.48 -22.24
CA ASN A 241 -1.91 -7.81 -22.43
C ASN A 241 -3.12 -8.09 -21.51
N PRO A 242 -4.33 -8.34 -22.04
CA PRO A 242 -5.52 -8.59 -21.22
C PRO A 242 -5.38 -9.73 -20.21
N ALA A 243 -4.69 -10.82 -20.57
CA ALA A 243 -4.50 -11.95 -19.65
C ALA A 243 -3.59 -11.61 -18.47
N ASP A 244 -2.59 -10.73 -18.67
CA ASP A 244 -1.74 -10.25 -17.58
C ASP A 244 -2.50 -9.22 -16.70
N GLN A 245 -3.37 -8.41 -17.30
CA GLN A 245 -4.24 -7.50 -16.56
C GLN A 245 -5.20 -8.24 -15.62
N GLU A 246 -5.83 -9.32 -16.09
CA GLU A 246 -6.68 -10.19 -15.26
C GLU A 246 -5.90 -10.81 -14.10
N LEU A 247 -4.66 -11.19 -14.33
CA LEU A 247 -3.79 -11.75 -13.30
C LEU A 247 -3.39 -10.72 -12.23
N ILE A 248 -3.09 -9.49 -12.64
CA ILE A 248 -2.87 -8.37 -11.71
C ILE A 248 -4.14 -8.09 -10.91
N GLN A 249 -5.30 -8.08 -11.55
CA GLN A 249 -6.58 -7.90 -10.86
C GLN A 249 -6.83 -9.01 -9.84
N TYR A 250 -6.52 -10.27 -10.18
CA TYR A 250 -6.61 -11.41 -9.26
C TYR A 250 -5.67 -11.25 -8.05
N ILE A 251 -4.42 -10.80 -8.27
CA ILE A 251 -3.48 -10.50 -7.18
C ILE A 251 -4.05 -9.44 -6.23
N LEU A 252 -4.60 -8.34 -6.78
CA LEU A 252 -5.17 -7.26 -5.99
C LEU A 252 -6.43 -7.69 -5.22
N GLN A 253 -7.25 -8.57 -5.80
CA GLN A 253 -8.39 -9.20 -5.11
C GLN A 253 -7.93 -10.13 -3.99
N GLY A 254 -6.85 -10.90 -4.20
CA GLY A 254 -6.23 -11.71 -3.16
C GLY A 254 -5.76 -10.85 -1.98
N LYS A 255 -5.13 -9.70 -2.28
CA LYS A 255 -4.73 -8.71 -1.27
C LYS A 255 -5.93 -8.08 -0.55
N GLU A 256 -7.02 -7.81 -1.26
CA GLU A 256 -8.28 -7.36 -0.65
C GLU A 256 -8.80 -8.38 0.38
N LEU A 257 -8.84 -9.67 0.02
CA LEU A 257 -9.27 -10.74 0.91
C LEU A 257 -8.33 -10.91 2.11
N GLU A 258 -7.03 -10.75 1.90
CA GLU A 258 -6.02 -10.77 2.97
C GLU A 258 -6.29 -9.65 3.99
N ILE A 259 -6.48 -8.40 3.52
CA ILE A 259 -6.81 -7.25 4.37
C ILE A 259 -8.12 -7.48 5.13
N MET A 260 -9.16 -7.96 4.45
CA MET A 260 -10.45 -8.27 5.08
C MET A 260 -10.30 -9.37 6.14
N THR A 261 -9.48 -10.39 5.88
CA THR A 261 -9.21 -11.48 6.82
C THR A 261 -8.46 -10.95 8.03
N GLU A 262 -7.42 -10.13 7.84
CA GLU A 262 -6.67 -9.51 8.94
C GLU A 262 -7.54 -8.60 9.80
N LEU A 263 -8.43 -7.80 9.19
CA LEU A 263 -9.39 -6.99 9.93
C LEU A 263 -10.40 -7.83 10.73
N ASN A 264 -10.74 -9.04 10.26
CA ASN A 264 -11.65 -9.95 10.95
C ASN A 264 -10.95 -10.82 12.02
N LYS A 265 -9.69 -11.22 11.82
CA LYS A 265 -8.87 -11.99 12.78
C LYS A 265 -8.70 -11.28 14.13
N LEU A 266 -8.97 -9.99 14.19
CA LEU A 266 -8.96 -9.20 15.42
C LEU A 266 -10.02 -9.64 16.46
N ILE A 267 -10.94 -10.53 16.09
CA ILE A 267 -12.00 -11.08 16.95
C ILE A 267 -11.65 -12.46 17.53
N THR A 268 -10.62 -13.17 17.05
CA THR A 268 -10.42 -14.60 17.39
C THR A 268 -8.99 -14.95 17.80
N HIS A 269 -8.89 -15.61 18.97
CA HIS A 269 -7.76 -16.32 19.60
C HIS A 269 -6.33 -15.76 19.43
N SER A 270 -5.63 -15.53 20.55
CA SER A 270 -4.21 -15.11 20.60
C SER A 270 -3.26 -15.99 19.78
N GLU A 271 -3.60 -17.27 19.55
CA GLU A 271 -2.82 -18.21 18.74
C GLU A 271 -2.78 -17.86 17.23
N LEU A 272 -3.72 -17.05 16.73
CA LEU A 272 -3.76 -16.60 15.32
C LEU A 272 -3.10 -15.22 15.10
N GLN A 273 -2.58 -14.58 16.16
CA GLN A 273 -2.04 -13.22 16.12
C GLN A 273 -0.52 -13.16 15.81
N GLY A 274 0.12 -14.29 15.49
CA GLY A 274 1.58 -14.40 15.32
C GLY A 274 2.21 -13.59 14.17
N ASP A 275 1.44 -13.21 13.14
CA ASP A 275 1.97 -12.63 11.89
C ASP A 275 1.74 -11.11 11.72
N ARG A 276 1.49 -10.38 12.80
CA ARG A 276 1.14 -8.95 12.72
C ARG A 276 2.30 -8.07 12.21
N ARG A 277 2.03 -7.29 11.16
CA ARG A 277 2.80 -6.10 10.78
C ARG A 277 1.93 -4.86 10.88
N SER A 278 1.95 -4.23 12.04
CA SER A 278 1.44 -2.86 12.26
C SER A 278 2.60 -1.86 12.27
N SER A 279 2.35 -0.58 12.00
CA SER A 279 3.36 0.50 12.04
C SER A 279 4.00 0.74 13.43
N SER A 280 3.53 0.03 14.47
CA SER A 280 4.06 0.07 15.84
C SER A 280 4.84 -1.19 16.25
N SER A 281 5.09 -2.13 15.32
CA SER A 281 5.47 -3.52 15.68
C SER A 281 6.86 -3.68 16.29
N LEU A 282 7.78 -2.73 16.14
CA LEU A 282 9.11 -2.82 16.75
C LEU A 282 9.18 -2.20 18.15
N ALA A 283 8.29 -1.27 18.49
CA ALA A 283 8.27 -0.62 19.81
C ALA A 283 7.55 -1.46 20.88
N ASN A 284 6.67 -2.38 20.47
CA ASN A 284 5.88 -3.21 21.40
C ASN A 284 6.52 -4.55 21.76
N LEU A 285 7.74 -4.83 21.28
CA LEU A 285 8.51 -6.00 21.73
C LEU A 285 8.79 -5.92 23.23
N SER A 286 9.09 -4.73 23.76
CA SER A 286 9.23 -4.50 25.19
C SER A 286 7.93 -4.79 25.93
N ASP A 287 6.77 -4.33 25.45
CA ASP A 287 5.49 -4.56 26.12
C ASP A 287 5.01 -6.04 26.04
N MET A 288 5.32 -6.75 24.94
CA MET A 288 5.11 -8.21 24.84
C MET A 288 6.07 -9.01 25.73
N LEU A 289 7.28 -8.50 25.99
CA LEU A 289 8.24 -9.12 26.91
C LEU A 289 7.93 -8.77 28.38
N TYR A 290 7.43 -7.57 28.66
CA TYR A 290 7.03 -7.14 30.00
C TYR A 290 5.71 -7.79 30.46
N SER A 291 4.76 -8.03 29.55
CA SER A 291 3.55 -8.81 29.84
C SER A 291 3.82 -10.31 30.07
N ARG A 292 5.04 -10.80 29.81
CA ARG A 292 5.48 -12.17 30.15
C ARG A 292 6.02 -12.33 31.58
N ARG A 293 5.97 -11.30 32.45
CA ARG A 293 6.26 -11.47 33.89
C ARG A 293 5.05 -12.04 34.63
N GLY A 294 4.79 -13.31 34.37
CA GLY A 294 3.88 -14.16 35.13
C GLY A 294 4.13 -15.59 34.72
N SER A 295 4.82 -16.34 35.58
CA SER A 295 5.25 -17.74 35.43
C SER A 295 4.43 -18.57 34.41
N SER A 296 4.90 -18.66 33.18
CA SER A 296 4.54 -19.76 32.27
C SER A 296 5.81 -20.20 31.55
N ALA A 297 6.28 -21.38 31.92
CA ALA A 297 7.45 -21.99 31.33
C ALA A 297 7.16 -22.29 29.85
N THR A 298 7.91 -21.67 28.94
CA THR A 298 8.01 -22.10 27.55
C THR A 298 8.86 -23.36 27.49
N GLY A 299 8.21 -24.51 27.71
CA GLY A 299 8.78 -25.82 27.42
C GLY A 299 8.44 -26.21 25.98
N LEU A 300 9.43 -26.14 25.09
CA LEU A 300 9.49 -27.02 23.93
C LEU A 300 9.70 -28.45 24.47
N SER A 301 8.61 -29.17 24.73
CA SER A 301 8.66 -30.60 25.02
C SER A 301 7.82 -31.35 23.98
N GLY A 302 8.48 -32.29 23.31
CA GLY A 302 7.87 -33.17 22.32
C GLY A 302 6.67 -33.92 22.86
N ILE A 303 5.84 -34.35 21.91
CA ILE A 303 4.70 -35.21 22.15
C ILE A 303 5.23 -36.54 22.69
N THR A 304 5.21 -36.70 24.01
CA THR A 304 5.15 -37.99 24.68
C THR A 304 3.84 -38.01 25.45
N GLU A 305 2.91 -38.86 25.01
CA GLU A 305 1.74 -39.22 25.79
C GLU A 305 2.22 -39.90 27.07
N ASP A 306 2.03 -39.26 28.22
CA ASP A 306 2.14 -39.91 29.51
C ASP A 306 0.83 -39.74 30.26
N VAL A 307 0.28 -40.88 30.69
CA VAL A 307 -1.03 -41.03 31.30
C VAL A 307 -0.90 -40.68 32.77
N GLY A 308 -1.31 -39.47 33.17
CA GLY A 308 -1.43 -39.16 34.60
C GLY A 308 -1.50 -37.68 34.96
N HIS A 309 -2.66 -37.29 35.50
CA HIS A 309 -2.91 -36.16 36.41
C HIS A 309 -3.14 -34.75 35.82
N SER A 310 -4.36 -34.27 36.10
CA SER A 310 -4.83 -32.87 36.06
C SER A 310 -4.56 -32.08 34.78
N ALA A 311 -5.55 -32.09 33.87
CA ALA A 311 -5.58 -31.19 32.72
C ALA A 311 -5.47 -29.71 33.16
N PRO A 312 -4.44 -28.97 32.73
CA PRO A 312 -4.44 -27.52 32.88
C PRO A 312 -5.49 -26.98 31.90
N ARG A 313 -6.52 -26.32 32.45
CA ARG A 313 -7.55 -25.64 31.68
C ARG A 313 -6.87 -24.58 30.80
N ARG A 314 -6.74 -24.84 29.48
CA ARG A 314 -6.21 -23.88 28.49
C ARG A 314 -6.99 -22.57 28.63
N GLN A 315 -6.37 -21.54 29.20
CA GLN A 315 -6.91 -20.18 29.15
C GLN A 315 -6.57 -19.60 27.78
N SER A 316 -7.52 -19.68 26.85
CA SER A 316 -7.46 -18.87 25.64
C SER A 316 -7.66 -17.41 26.04
N SER A 317 -6.58 -16.63 26.12
CA SER A 317 -6.69 -15.19 26.31
C SER A 317 -7.17 -14.55 25.00
N MET A 318 -8.42 -14.08 24.96
CA MET A 318 -8.86 -13.17 23.91
C MET A 318 -8.21 -11.81 24.15
N VAL A 319 -7.26 -11.43 23.30
CA VAL A 319 -6.75 -10.06 23.25
C VAL A 319 -7.67 -9.28 22.32
N THR A 320 -8.66 -8.59 22.90
CA THR A 320 -9.59 -7.73 22.17
C THR A 320 -8.89 -6.43 21.78
N SER A 321 -8.86 -6.13 20.47
CA SER A 321 -8.37 -4.83 19.98
C SER A 321 -9.34 -3.75 20.44
N THR A 322 -8.87 -2.85 21.32
CA THR A 322 -9.67 -1.75 21.87
C THR A 322 -9.79 -0.55 20.93
N ILE A 323 -9.05 -0.53 19.81
CA ILE A 323 -8.99 0.58 18.86
C ILE A 323 -9.64 0.16 17.52
N PRO A 324 -10.54 0.99 16.94
CA PRO A 324 -11.14 0.71 15.64
C PRO A 324 -10.07 0.78 14.54
N LYS A 325 -10.27 0.02 13.47
CA LYS A 325 -9.28 -0.12 12.40
C LYS A 325 -9.83 0.23 11.04
N VAL A 326 -8.97 0.80 10.19
CA VAL A 326 -9.28 1.10 8.79
C VAL A 326 -8.20 0.59 7.84
N SER A 327 -8.59 0.29 6.61
CA SER A 327 -7.66 0.06 5.50
C SER A 327 -8.26 0.52 4.19
N ILE A 328 -7.44 1.02 3.28
CA ILE A 328 -7.87 1.34 1.92
C ILE A 328 -7.98 0.04 1.12
N LYS A 329 -9.01 -0.07 0.26
CA LYS A 329 -9.22 -1.23 -0.60
C LYS A 329 -8.30 -1.11 -1.82
N PRO A 330 -7.44 -2.12 -2.11
CA PRO A 330 -6.67 -2.15 -3.36
C PRO A 330 -7.61 -2.14 -4.57
N SER A 331 -7.28 -1.33 -5.59
CA SER A 331 -8.11 -1.19 -6.79
C SER A 331 -7.26 -1.27 -8.04
N TYR A 332 -7.63 -2.14 -8.97
CA TYR A 332 -6.96 -2.24 -10.27
C TYR A 332 -7.11 -0.95 -11.09
N ALA A 333 -8.26 -0.28 -11.00
CA ALA A 333 -8.45 1.02 -11.65
C ALA A 333 -7.44 2.05 -11.14
N HIS A 334 -7.26 2.12 -9.82
CA HIS A 334 -6.26 3.02 -9.22
C HIS A 334 -4.83 2.68 -9.66
N TYR A 335 -4.50 1.39 -9.60
CA TYR A 335 -3.21 0.86 -10.05
C TYR A 335 -2.91 1.21 -11.53
N ARG A 336 -3.89 0.99 -12.42
CA ARG A 336 -3.78 1.29 -13.84
C ARG A 336 -3.67 2.80 -14.10
N GLY A 337 -4.41 3.62 -13.36
CA GLY A 337 -4.37 5.07 -13.49
C GLY A 337 -2.97 5.65 -13.31
N HIS A 338 -2.21 5.13 -12.35
CA HIS A 338 -0.81 5.50 -12.12
C HIS A 338 0.12 5.06 -13.26
N HIS A 339 -0.08 3.85 -13.79
CA HIS A 339 0.70 3.35 -14.93
C HIS A 339 0.43 4.09 -16.24
N LEU A 340 -0.78 4.62 -16.45
CA LEU A 340 -1.09 5.45 -17.64
C LEU A 340 -0.16 6.67 -17.72
N VAL A 341 0.06 7.36 -16.60
CA VAL A 341 0.98 8.52 -16.55
C VAL A 341 2.41 8.10 -16.84
N SER A 342 2.83 6.93 -16.33
CA SER A 342 4.17 6.37 -16.57
C SER A 342 4.39 6.01 -18.03
N MET A 343 3.38 5.47 -18.72
CA MET A 343 3.44 5.18 -20.15
C MET A 343 3.59 6.44 -20.99
N ILE A 344 2.85 7.51 -20.67
CA ILE A 344 2.99 8.81 -21.33
C ILE A 344 4.40 9.38 -21.11
N ALA A 345 4.98 9.16 -19.92
CA ALA A 345 6.36 9.57 -19.61
C ALA A 345 7.38 8.82 -20.48
N ALA A 346 7.17 7.52 -20.70
CA ALA A 346 8.06 6.68 -21.51
C ALA A 346 8.17 7.17 -22.96
N GLU A 347 7.09 7.71 -23.52
CA GLU A 347 7.08 8.24 -24.89
C GLU A 347 7.94 9.49 -25.10
N LYS A 348 8.29 10.18 -24.00
CA LYS A 348 9.07 11.42 -24.00
C LYS A 348 10.56 11.19 -23.80
N LEU A 349 10.97 9.98 -23.45
CA LEU A 349 12.37 9.63 -23.22
C LEU A 349 13.14 9.46 -24.56
N PRO A 350 14.45 9.75 -24.59
CA PRO A 350 15.28 9.65 -25.79
C PRO A 350 15.37 8.21 -26.36
N HIS A 351 15.22 7.18 -25.52
CA HIS A 351 15.17 5.76 -25.92
C HIS A 351 13.73 5.24 -25.97
N LYS A 352 12.86 5.92 -26.73
CA LYS A 352 11.41 5.69 -26.74
C LYS A 352 11.01 4.22 -26.92
N GLU A 353 11.53 3.52 -27.93
CA GLU A 353 11.08 2.16 -28.26
C GLU A 353 11.45 1.13 -27.19
N ALA A 354 12.70 1.17 -26.71
CA ALA A 354 13.17 0.29 -25.64
C ALA A 354 12.48 0.61 -24.31
N SER A 355 12.35 1.89 -23.97
CA SER A 355 11.74 2.32 -22.70
C SER A 355 10.26 1.97 -22.65
N THR A 356 9.50 2.25 -23.73
CA THR A 356 8.05 1.97 -23.77
C THR A 356 7.75 0.51 -23.47
N LYS A 357 8.58 -0.43 -23.95
CA LYS A 357 8.44 -1.87 -23.66
C LYS A 357 8.57 -2.17 -22.17
N TRP A 358 9.53 -1.55 -21.47
CA TRP A 358 9.80 -1.80 -20.05
C TRP A 358 8.92 -1.00 -19.09
N PHE A 359 8.37 0.12 -19.56
CA PHE A 359 7.33 0.87 -18.86
C PHE A 359 5.98 0.14 -18.90
N ASP A 360 5.70 -0.64 -19.96
CA ASP A 360 4.52 -1.51 -20.03
C ASP A 360 4.59 -2.70 -19.06
N VAL A 361 5.77 -3.08 -18.56
CA VAL A 361 5.89 -4.18 -17.59
C VAL A 361 5.52 -3.67 -16.20
N ASN A 362 4.39 -4.14 -15.68
CA ASN A 362 3.82 -3.72 -14.41
C ASN A 362 4.24 -4.61 -13.22
N GLY A 363 4.77 -5.80 -13.49
CA GLY A 363 5.16 -6.75 -12.46
C GLY A 363 5.78 -8.01 -13.05
N ALA A 364 6.08 -8.97 -12.18
CA ALA A 364 6.58 -10.28 -12.58
C ALA A 364 6.03 -11.37 -11.66
N ILE A 365 5.93 -12.58 -12.22
CA ILE A 365 5.61 -13.81 -11.51
C ILE A 365 6.71 -14.82 -11.75
N PHE A 366 7.21 -15.38 -10.66
CA PHE A 366 8.14 -16.48 -10.67
C PHE A 366 7.42 -17.75 -10.22
N THR A 367 7.35 -18.74 -11.10
CA THR A 367 6.74 -20.04 -10.82
C THR A 367 7.82 -21.10 -10.66
N ASN A 368 7.78 -21.75 -9.50
CA ASN A 368 8.62 -22.89 -9.18
C ASN A 368 7.77 -24.17 -9.26
N GLU A 369 7.86 -24.86 -10.39
CA GLU A 369 7.09 -26.09 -10.68
C GLU A 369 7.47 -27.24 -9.75
N LEU A 370 8.72 -27.29 -9.25
CA LEU A 370 9.16 -28.32 -8.31
C LEU A 370 8.50 -28.17 -6.94
N GLN A 371 8.18 -26.93 -6.55
CA GLN A 371 7.52 -26.62 -5.28
C GLN A 371 6.01 -26.39 -5.42
N HIS A 372 5.50 -26.32 -6.65
CA HIS A 372 4.13 -25.90 -6.96
C HIS A 372 3.74 -24.56 -6.33
N LYS A 373 4.70 -23.64 -6.23
CA LYS A 373 4.51 -22.29 -5.67
C LYS A 373 4.82 -21.24 -6.72
N SER A 374 4.01 -20.19 -6.73
CA SER A 374 4.27 -18.99 -7.53
C SER A 374 4.43 -17.80 -6.60
N TYR A 375 5.42 -16.96 -6.85
CA TYR A 375 5.60 -15.70 -6.15
C TYR A 375 5.42 -14.54 -7.14
N TYR A 376 4.89 -13.42 -6.67
CA TYR A 376 4.71 -12.23 -7.50
C TYR A 376 5.38 -11.00 -6.88
N ILE A 377 5.70 -10.05 -7.76
CA ILE A 377 6.07 -8.69 -7.40
C ILE A 377 5.37 -7.69 -8.33
N LEU A 378 4.76 -6.67 -7.75
CA LEU A 378 4.16 -5.54 -8.46
C LEU A 378 4.92 -4.26 -8.11
N TRP A 379 5.06 -3.36 -9.07
CA TRP A 379 5.83 -2.13 -8.90
C TRP A 379 5.23 -0.94 -9.64
N HIS A 380 5.70 0.25 -9.31
CA HIS A 380 5.33 1.49 -9.98
C HIS A 380 6.42 2.56 -9.84
N THR A 381 6.52 3.47 -10.81
CA THR A 381 7.45 4.60 -10.78
C THR A 381 6.72 5.88 -10.40
N LEU A 382 7.01 6.39 -9.21
CA LEU A 382 6.33 7.54 -8.63
C LEU A 382 7.09 8.84 -8.94
N MET A 383 6.35 9.89 -9.31
CA MET A 383 6.86 11.22 -9.70
C MET A 383 7.97 11.17 -10.78
N GLY A 384 8.03 10.10 -11.58
CA GLY A 384 9.09 9.89 -12.58
C GLY A 384 10.51 9.71 -12.00
N LYS A 385 10.65 9.64 -10.66
CA LYS A 385 11.96 9.66 -9.97
C LYS A 385 12.27 8.37 -9.23
N THR A 386 11.31 7.80 -8.52
CA THR A 386 11.57 6.71 -7.57
C THR A 386 10.76 5.47 -7.96
N PHE A 387 11.44 4.32 -8.02
CA PHE A 387 10.82 3.03 -8.32
C PHE A 387 10.40 2.33 -7.02
N PHE A 388 9.11 2.15 -6.82
CA PHE A 388 8.52 1.53 -5.64
C PHE A 388 8.01 0.12 -5.96
N VAL A 389 8.33 -0.83 -5.11
CA VAL A 389 7.62 -2.11 -5.05
C VAL A 389 6.35 -1.89 -4.25
N LEU A 390 5.21 -2.15 -4.89
CA LEU A 390 3.90 -1.95 -4.30
C LEU A 390 3.40 -3.21 -3.59
N GLY A 391 3.84 -4.40 -3.99
CA GLY A 391 3.43 -5.62 -3.30
C GLY A 391 4.23 -6.84 -3.72
N MET A 392 4.52 -7.69 -2.73
CA MET A 392 5.13 -9.00 -2.91
C MET A 392 4.33 -10.05 -2.16
N GLY A 393 4.23 -11.25 -2.72
CA GLY A 393 3.50 -12.33 -2.07
C GLY A 393 3.58 -13.66 -2.79
N GLU A 394 2.98 -14.67 -2.16
CA GLU A 394 2.77 -15.99 -2.75
C GLU A 394 1.39 -16.00 -3.45
N LEU A 395 1.35 -16.55 -4.65
CA LEU A 395 0.16 -16.92 -5.39
C LEU A 395 -0.07 -18.41 -5.17
N SER A 396 -1.03 -18.75 -4.32
CA SER A 396 -1.55 -20.11 -4.24
C SER A 396 -2.43 -20.37 -5.46
N PHE A 397 -1.88 -21.01 -6.49
CA PHE A 397 -2.71 -21.68 -7.47
C PHE A 397 -3.31 -22.90 -6.77
N GLU A 398 -4.56 -22.84 -6.32
CA GLU A 398 -5.35 -24.05 -6.19
C GLU A 398 -5.76 -24.45 -7.61
N PRO A 399 -5.17 -25.49 -8.22
CA PRO A 399 -5.74 -26.02 -9.43
C PRO A 399 -7.15 -26.48 -9.08
N VAL A 400 -8.14 -25.87 -9.74
CA VAL A 400 -9.55 -26.26 -9.72
C VAL A 400 -9.67 -27.65 -10.37
N GLY A 401 -9.22 -28.68 -9.65
CA GLY A 401 -9.05 -30.04 -10.12
C GLY A 401 -9.04 -31.11 -9.02
N VAL A 402 -9.04 -30.74 -7.74
CA VAL A 402 -9.08 -31.70 -6.61
C VAL A 402 -10.52 -32.13 -6.25
N LEU A 403 -11.54 -31.62 -6.95
CA LEU A 403 -12.93 -32.12 -6.87
C LEU A 403 -13.22 -33.28 -7.84
N GLY A 404 -12.19 -33.86 -8.47
CA GLY A 404 -12.31 -34.96 -9.42
C GLY A 404 -11.67 -36.27 -8.96
N GLY A 405 -12.39 -37.07 -8.18
CA GLY A 405 -12.26 -38.54 -8.15
C GLY A 405 -11.09 -39.17 -7.37
N PRO A 406 -11.33 -40.25 -6.60
CA PRO A 406 -10.30 -40.97 -5.86
C PRO A 406 -9.56 -41.97 -6.76
N ALA A 407 -8.86 -41.50 -7.80
CA ALA A 407 -8.04 -42.38 -8.65
C ALA A 407 -7.05 -41.60 -9.55
N ALA A 408 -6.03 -40.98 -8.95
CA ALA A 408 -4.81 -40.63 -9.70
C ALA A 408 -3.62 -40.67 -8.74
N GLY A 409 -2.67 -41.57 -9.01
CA GLY A 409 -1.59 -41.94 -8.11
C GLY A 409 -0.72 -40.76 -7.67
N GLY A 410 -0.87 -40.36 -6.41
CA GLY A 410 0.01 -39.43 -5.73
C GLY A 410 1.41 -40.00 -5.62
N ARG A 411 2.34 -39.48 -6.44
CA ARG A 411 3.78 -39.65 -6.22
C ARG A 411 4.12 -38.98 -4.88
N ARG A 412 4.43 -39.81 -3.89
CA ARG A 412 5.00 -39.37 -2.60
C ARG A 412 6.23 -38.49 -2.85
N ARG A 413 6.18 -37.31 -2.24
CA ARG A 413 7.25 -36.33 -1.99
C ARG A 413 8.65 -36.96 -1.98
N GLY A 414 9.48 -36.62 -2.96
CA GLY A 414 10.92 -36.81 -2.91
C GLY A 414 11.55 -35.61 -2.22
N SER A 415 12.18 -35.83 -1.07
CA SER A 415 12.96 -34.83 -0.35
C SER A 415 14.23 -34.49 -1.12
N SER A 416 14.28 -33.33 -1.79
CA SER A 416 15.52 -32.73 -2.27
C SER A 416 16.05 -31.73 -1.24
N PHE A 417 17.11 -32.16 -0.58
CA PHE A 417 17.90 -31.45 0.40
C PHE A 417 18.86 -30.51 -0.35
N THR A 418 18.64 -29.18 -0.30
CA THR A 418 19.63 -28.16 -0.71
C THR A 418 19.78 -27.16 0.44
N GLY A 419 20.93 -27.22 1.10
CA GLY A 419 21.24 -26.58 2.39
C GLY A 419 21.40 -25.05 2.40
N LEU A 420 20.65 -24.33 1.57
CA LEU A 420 20.47 -22.87 1.65
C LEU A 420 19.00 -22.47 1.96
N ASN A 421 18.10 -23.46 2.08
CA ASN A 421 16.69 -23.28 2.47
C ASN A 421 16.45 -23.24 4.00
N GLU A 422 17.50 -23.28 4.82
CA GLU A 422 17.39 -23.46 6.28
C GLU A 422 17.50 -22.17 7.10
N LEU A 423 16.94 -21.06 6.60
CA LEU A 423 16.32 -20.06 7.48
C LEU A 423 14.80 -20.32 7.49
N GLY A 424 14.41 -21.42 8.13
CA GLY A 424 13.01 -21.67 8.49
C GLY A 424 12.07 -22.20 7.40
N GLY A 425 12.55 -22.71 6.26
CA GLY A 425 11.69 -23.31 5.24
C GLY A 425 10.93 -22.31 4.35
N HIS A 426 11.32 -21.04 4.37
CA HIS A 426 10.81 -20.00 3.46
C HIS A 426 11.72 -19.88 2.22
N ASN A 427 11.13 -19.68 1.04
CA ASN A 427 11.87 -19.66 -0.22
C ASN A 427 12.42 -18.25 -0.55
N PHE A 428 13.51 -17.87 0.11
CA PHE A 428 14.19 -16.58 -0.12
C PHE A 428 14.88 -16.48 -1.49
N GLN A 429 15.21 -17.61 -2.12
CA GLN A 429 15.83 -17.62 -3.45
C GLN A 429 14.86 -17.09 -4.52
N ASP A 430 13.59 -17.48 -4.43
CA ASP A 430 12.57 -17.02 -5.37
C ASP A 430 12.28 -15.51 -5.18
N LEU A 431 12.35 -15.01 -3.94
CA LEU A 431 12.25 -13.58 -3.63
C LEU A 431 13.46 -12.76 -4.13
N ASP A 432 14.68 -13.31 -4.03
CA ASP A 432 15.90 -12.68 -4.56
C ASP A 432 15.82 -12.53 -6.08
N ILE A 433 15.34 -13.56 -6.79
CA ILE A 433 15.12 -13.49 -8.24
C ILE A 433 14.11 -12.38 -8.57
N LEU A 434 12.98 -12.30 -7.85
CA LEU A 434 11.96 -11.27 -8.09
C LEU A 434 12.46 -9.84 -7.83
N LEU A 435 13.22 -9.63 -6.75
CA LEU A 435 13.84 -8.33 -6.47
C LEU A 435 14.91 -7.96 -7.52
N SER A 436 15.68 -8.95 -7.97
CA SER A 436 16.66 -8.76 -9.04
C SER A 436 16.00 -8.41 -10.38
N VAL A 437 14.84 -9.01 -10.69
CA VAL A 437 14.02 -8.65 -11.86
C VAL A 437 13.51 -7.22 -11.73
N ALA A 438 13.03 -6.80 -10.55
CA ALA A 438 12.62 -5.41 -10.33
C ALA A 438 13.79 -4.43 -10.54
N CYS A 439 15.00 -4.75 -10.06
CA CYS A 439 16.20 -3.95 -10.30
C CYS A 439 16.58 -3.90 -11.79
N HIS A 440 16.49 -5.04 -12.50
CA HIS A 440 16.75 -5.11 -13.93
C HIS A 440 15.75 -4.23 -14.71
N VAL A 441 14.46 -4.34 -14.44
CA VAL A 441 13.42 -3.51 -15.09
C VAL A 441 13.64 -2.02 -14.77
N ALA A 442 13.94 -1.68 -13.51
CA ALA A 442 14.23 -0.29 -13.13
C ALA A 442 15.43 0.29 -13.92
N ARG A 443 16.46 -0.52 -14.19
CA ARG A 443 17.62 -0.12 -15.00
C ARG A 443 17.27 0.03 -16.48
N GLN A 444 16.47 -0.89 -17.02
CA GLN A 444 16.06 -0.90 -18.43
C GLN A 444 15.04 0.19 -18.79
N ARG A 445 14.39 0.82 -17.80
CA ARG A 445 13.53 1.99 -18.01
C ARG A 445 14.30 3.26 -18.37
N HIS A 446 15.64 3.27 -18.31
CA HIS A 446 16.52 4.39 -18.67
C HIS A 446 16.20 5.72 -17.95
N THR A 447 15.44 5.66 -16.88
CA THR A 447 15.25 6.73 -15.92
C THR A 447 16.44 6.72 -14.95
N ARG A 448 16.81 7.89 -14.39
CA ARG A 448 17.85 8.01 -13.35
C ARG A 448 17.37 7.41 -12.03
N HIS A 449 17.10 6.11 -11.99
CA HIS A 449 16.80 5.37 -10.78
C HIS A 449 18.11 4.87 -10.18
N ASP A 450 18.37 5.22 -8.93
CA ASP A 450 19.55 4.73 -8.20
C ASP A 450 19.23 3.47 -7.38
N SER A 451 17.96 3.24 -7.08
CA SER A 451 17.51 2.19 -6.17
C SER A 451 16.04 1.81 -6.37
N VAL A 452 15.70 0.60 -5.95
CA VAL A 452 14.32 0.12 -5.74
C VAL A 452 13.93 0.30 -4.27
N VAL A 453 12.75 0.84 -4.01
CA VAL A 453 12.25 1.10 -2.65
C VAL A 453 11.10 0.15 -2.31
N VAL A 454 11.17 -0.52 -1.17
CA VAL A 454 10.18 -1.51 -0.73
C VAL A 454 9.69 -1.17 0.68
N SER A 455 8.38 -1.02 0.87
CA SER A 455 7.78 -0.82 2.21
C SER A 455 7.75 -2.13 2.99
N THR A 456 7.97 -2.06 4.30
CA THR A 456 7.83 -3.23 5.20
C THR A 456 6.43 -3.86 5.16
N ASN A 457 5.42 -3.04 4.86
CA ASN A 457 4.01 -3.45 4.83
C ASN A 457 3.61 -4.11 3.50
N ASP A 458 4.43 -3.94 2.47
CA ASP A 458 4.18 -4.49 1.12
C ASP A 458 4.89 -5.83 0.88
N LEU A 459 5.65 -6.29 1.88
CA LEU A 459 6.37 -7.56 1.87
C LEU A 459 5.44 -8.76 2.16
N PRO A 460 5.82 -9.99 1.79
CA PRO A 460 4.96 -11.17 1.96
C PRO A 460 4.59 -11.41 3.43
N SER A 461 3.30 -11.50 3.75
CA SER A 461 2.80 -11.63 5.13
C SER A 461 3.08 -12.97 5.79
N HIS A 462 3.18 -14.05 5.00
CA HIS A 462 3.46 -15.40 5.47
C HIS A 462 4.89 -15.61 6.00
N ILE A 463 5.79 -14.64 5.80
CA ILE A 463 7.17 -14.70 6.33
C ILE A 463 7.23 -13.77 7.55
N PRO A 464 7.75 -14.22 8.70
CA PRO A 464 7.88 -13.35 9.86
C PRO A 464 8.72 -12.11 9.57
N GLY A 465 8.25 -10.94 10.03
CA GLY A 465 8.92 -9.65 9.81
C GLY A 465 10.41 -9.62 10.20
N PRO A 466 10.83 -10.18 11.35
CA PRO A 466 12.25 -10.23 11.74
C PRO A 466 13.12 -11.01 10.75
N VAL A 467 12.58 -12.09 10.18
CA VAL A 467 13.31 -12.92 9.20
C VAL A 467 13.47 -12.16 7.89
N LEU A 468 12.45 -11.41 7.46
CA LEU A 468 12.60 -10.53 6.30
C LEU A 468 13.57 -9.38 6.55
N HIS A 469 13.57 -8.80 7.75
CA HIS A 469 14.52 -7.76 8.11
C HIS A 469 15.97 -8.26 8.01
N ASP A 470 16.23 -9.45 8.56
CA ASP A 470 17.52 -10.13 8.47
C ASP A 470 17.88 -10.44 7.00
N TYR A 471 16.92 -10.95 6.22
CA TYR A 471 17.09 -11.18 4.78
C TYR A 471 17.51 -9.92 4.03
N PHE A 472 16.79 -8.80 4.16
CA PHE A 472 17.08 -7.58 3.41
C PHE A 472 18.42 -6.93 3.81
N LEU A 473 18.80 -6.99 5.08
CA LEU A 473 20.00 -6.31 5.56
C LEU A 473 21.26 -7.16 5.47
N ASN A 474 21.16 -8.46 5.71
CA ASN A 474 22.31 -9.34 5.79
C ASN A 474 22.46 -10.20 4.54
N TYR A 475 21.38 -10.79 4.01
CA TYR A 475 21.47 -11.80 2.94
C TYR A 475 21.29 -11.26 1.52
N LEU A 476 20.46 -10.21 1.33
CA LEU A 476 20.23 -9.60 0.02
C LEU A 476 21.47 -8.89 -0.53
N PRO A 477 22.27 -8.15 0.27
CA PRO A 477 23.58 -7.71 -0.18
C PRO A 477 24.45 -8.95 -0.32
N LYS A 478 24.74 -9.38 -1.55
CA LYS A 478 25.61 -10.53 -1.87
C LYS A 478 27.07 -10.42 -1.41
N ASN A 479 27.35 -9.49 -0.51
CA ASN A 479 28.66 -9.29 0.08
C ASN A 479 29.03 -10.41 1.06
N PHE A 480 28.20 -11.43 1.32
CA PHE A 480 28.58 -12.55 2.17
C PHE A 480 29.87 -13.27 1.71
N GLU A 481 30.20 -13.27 0.41
CA GLU A 481 31.50 -13.81 -0.07
C GLU A 481 32.66 -12.83 0.13
N ASN A 482 32.42 -11.51 0.19
CA ASN A 482 33.47 -10.48 0.34
C ASN A 482 33.67 -10.00 1.79
N VAL A 483 32.75 -10.33 2.72
CA VAL A 483 32.83 -9.93 4.14
C VAL A 483 33.78 -10.83 4.95
N HIS A 484 34.30 -11.91 4.35
CA HIS A 484 35.37 -12.73 4.92
C HIS A 484 36.79 -12.31 4.51
N GLU A 485 36.96 -11.26 3.69
CA GLU A 485 38.28 -10.62 3.57
C GLU A 485 38.44 -9.56 4.66
N PRO A 486 39.32 -9.78 5.67
CA PRO A 486 39.55 -8.79 6.72
C PRO A 486 40.27 -7.59 6.13
N GLY A 487 39.52 -6.56 5.71
CA GLY A 487 40.08 -5.30 5.21
C GLY A 487 39.31 -4.62 4.08
N ALA A 488 38.33 -5.27 3.45
CA ALA A 488 37.53 -4.66 2.38
C ALA A 488 36.25 -4.02 2.95
N GLU A 489 36.30 -2.73 3.26
CA GLU A 489 35.07 -1.94 3.46
C GLU A 489 34.27 -1.93 2.15
N ALA A 490 33.26 -2.80 2.05
CA ALA A 490 32.36 -2.80 0.91
C ALA A 490 31.75 -1.41 0.72
N ASP A 491 31.84 -0.89 -0.51
CA ASP A 491 31.39 0.45 -0.88
C ASP A 491 29.97 0.73 -0.34
N PRO A 492 29.74 1.81 0.43
CA PRO A 492 28.46 2.07 1.09
C PRO A 492 27.29 2.20 0.11
N LYS A 493 27.56 2.44 -1.18
CA LYS A 493 26.56 2.49 -2.26
C LYS A 493 25.99 1.12 -2.67
N SER A 494 26.63 0.03 -2.25
CA SER A 494 26.22 -1.35 -2.60
C SER A 494 25.31 -2.01 -1.56
N LYS A 495 25.14 -1.39 -0.38
CA LYS A 495 24.38 -1.95 0.74
C LYS A 495 22.94 -1.47 0.74
N VAL A 496 22.04 -2.35 1.19
CA VAL A 496 20.64 -2.01 1.42
C VAL A 496 20.54 -1.05 2.61
N GLU A 497 19.84 0.07 2.43
CA GLU A 497 19.61 1.05 3.49
C GLU A 497 18.21 0.86 4.09
N PHE A 498 18.12 0.69 5.41
CA PHE A 498 16.85 0.72 6.12
C PHE A 498 16.49 2.16 6.51
N ILE A 499 15.38 2.64 5.97
CA ILE A 499 14.88 4.01 6.14
C ILE A 499 13.72 3.98 7.12
N THR A 500 13.96 4.45 8.35
CA THR A 500 12.94 4.67 9.37
C THR A 500 12.36 6.10 9.34
N ASP A 501 13.08 7.04 8.72
CA ASP A 501 12.63 8.43 8.52
C ASP A 501 12.24 8.66 7.05
N ALA A 502 11.18 7.97 6.62
CA ALA A 502 10.61 8.16 5.30
C ALA A 502 10.10 9.58 5.02
N PRO A 503 9.53 10.34 5.99
CA PRO A 503 9.10 11.71 5.75
C PRO A 503 10.24 12.62 5.28
N THR A 504 11.44 12.48 5.83
CA THR A 504 12.59 13.31 5.44
C THR A 504 13.33 12.74 4.23
N LYS A 505 13.57 11.42 4.20
CA LYS A 505 14.43 10.79 3.17
C LYS A 505 13.69 10.48 1.85
N LEU A 506 12.41 10.13 1.93
CA LEU A 506 11.60 9.74 0.78
C LEU A 506 10.48 10.74 0.47
N LEU A 507 10.27 11.74 1.35
CA LEU A 507 9.16 12.70 1.23
C LEU A 507 7.79 11.99 1.19
N VAL A 508 7.65 10.94 2.01
CA VAL A 508 6.41 10.16 2.11
C VAL A 508 6.04 10.00 3.58
N LEU A 509 4.96 10.66 3.98
CA LEU A 509 4.27 10.43 5.24
C LEU A 509 2.77 10.25 4.99
N PRO A 510 2.24 9.03 5.04
CA PRO A 510 0.81 8.82 5.02
C PRO A 510 0.17 9.45 6.26
N MET A 511 -0.92 10.19 6.07
CA MET A 511 -1.65 10.81 7.16
C MET A 511 -3.15 10.56 7.02
N LEU A 512 -3.80 10.33 8.15
CA LEU A 512 -5.22 10.04 8.26
C LEU A 512 -5.90 11.11 9.12
N LYS A 513 -7.11 11.53 8.76
CA LYS A 513 -7.94 12.44 9.55
C LYS A 513 -9.36 11.88 9.66
N LYS A 514 -9.96 11.99 10.84
CA LYS A 514 -11.38 11.67 11.04
C LYS A 514 -12.27 12.76 10.42
N PHE A 515 -13.33 12.34 9.71
CA PHE A 515 -14.31 13.27 9.14
C PHE A 515 -14.92 14.16 10.23
N GLY A 516 -15.00 15.48 9.97
CA GLY A 516 -15.56 16.46 10.90
C GLY A 516 -14.75 16.73 12.18
N SER A 517 -13.56 16.13 12.33
CA SER A 517 -12.61 16.45 13.41
C SER A 517 -11.43 17.25 12.87
N ASN A 518 -11.05 18.30 13.59
CA ASN A 518 -9.80 19.03 13.36
C ASN A 518 -8.71 18.66 14.38
N SER A 519 -9.00 17.74 15.30
CA SER A 519 -8.00 17.22 16.24
C SER A 519 -7.25 16.03 15.62
N PRO A 520 -5.91 16.02 15.66
CA PRO A 520 -5.10 14.85 15.28
C PRO A 520 -5.12 13.75 16.36
N GLU A 521 -5.64 14.05 17.56
CA GLU A 521 -5.79 13.10 18.65
C GLU A 521 -7.08 12.30 18.46
N PHE A 522 -6.96 11.12 17.84
CA PHE A 522 -8.06 10.16 17.74
C PHE A 522 -7.56 8.71 17.79
N ASP A 523 -8.44 7.86 18.33
CA ASP A 523 -8.25 6.42 18.45
C ASP A 523 -8.78 5.72 17.21
N LEU A 524 -7.94 5.62 16.19
CA LEU A 524 -8.16 4.85 14.97
C LEU A 524 -6.81 4.33 14.51
N ASP A 525 -6.74 3.07 14.12
CA ASP A 525 -5.54 2.44 13.62
C ASP A 525 -5.66 2.21 12.11
N TRP A 526 -4.64 2.58 11.35
CA TRP A 526 -4.58 2.31 9.92
C TRP A 526 -3.88 0.97 9.72
N ASN A 527 -4.69 -0.09 9.66
CA ASN A 527 -4.20 -1.44 9.40
C ASN A 527 -3.69 -1.52 7.96
N THR A 528 -2.53 -2.17 7.75
CA THR A 528 -1.96 -2.39 6.40
C THR A 528 -1.81 -1.11 5.57
N ASN A 529 -1.26 -0.05 6.17
CA ASN A 529 -0.88 1.15 5.43
C ASN A 529 0.22 0.80 4.40
N SER A 530 -0.11 0.88 3.11
CA SER A 530 0.64 0.25 2.02
C SER A 530 0.85 1.25 0.88
N MET A 531 1.94 1.13 0.13
CA MET A 531 2.14 1.95 -1.06
C MET A 531 1.13 1.64 -2.17
N LEU A 532 0.44 0.49 -2.14
CA LEU A 532 -0.71 0.20 -3.01
C LEU A 532 -1.87 1.19 -2.80
N SER A 533 -1.93 1.79 -1.62
CA SER A 533 -2.94 2.79 -1.29
C SER A 533 -2.50 4.22 -1.55
N TRP A 534 -1.32 4.41 -2.16
CA TRP A 534 -0.79 5.72 -2.54
C TRP A 534 -1.54 6.29 -3.75
N GLY A 535 -2.00 7.55 -3.69
CA GLY A 535 -2.92 8.14 -4.68
C GLY A 535 -2.73 9.62 -4.91
#